data_AF-A0A674IFV2-F1
#
_entry.id   AF-A0A674IFV2-F1
#
_cell.length_a   1.000
_cell.length_b   1.000
_cell.length_c   1.000
_cell.angle_alpha   90.00
_cell.angle_beta   90.00
_cell.angle_gamma   90.00
#
_symmetry.space_group_name_H-M   'P 1'
#
loop_
_entity.id
_entity.type
_entity.pdbx_description
1 polymer ?
#
loop_
_entity_poly.entity_id
_entity_poly.type
_entity_poly.pdbx_seq_one_letter_code
_entity_poly.pdbx_strand_id
1 'polypeptide(L)'
;MGSGESKKMDYSSCEWRNVTKVSLGEFLRCCDQPISEEQAWALCFQCCHKMKQLAQGPHPVVIKGLGSILIHSDGAVSFTVRPKSVNPMDPATNKKLTCGIA
;
A
#
# COMPACT_ATOMS: atom_id res chain seq x y z
N MET A 1 -30.23 -18.25 24.39
CA MET A 1 -30.43 -17.19 23.38
C MET A 1 -29.08 -16.51 23.18
N GLY A 2 -28.60 -16.43 21.95
CA GLY A 2 -27.30 -15.84 21.60
C GLY A 2 -26.45 -16.76 20.73
N SER A 3 -26.96 -17.17 19.57
CA SER A 3 -26.10 -17.67 18.49
C SER A 3 -25.17 -16.53 18.10
N GLY A 4 -23.86 -16.72 18.26
CA GLY A 4 -22.87 -15.84 17.67
C GLY A 4 -23.02 -15.90 16.16
N GLU A 5 -23.64 -14.86 15.58
CA GLU A 5 -23.64 -14.65 14.14
C GLU A 5 -22.19 -14.40 13.71
N SER A 6 -21.57 -15.43 13.14
CA SER A 6 -20.42 -15.27 12.26
C SER A 6 -20.86 -14.33 11.14
N LYS A 7 -20.52 -13.04 11.26
CA LYS A 7 -20.71 -12.06 10.18
C LYS A 7 -19.99 -12.62 8.95
N LYS A 8 -20.78 -13.13 8.02
CA LYS A 8 -20.31 -13.56 6.71
C LYS A 8 -19.83 -12.29 6.02
N MET A 9 -18.51 -12.11 5.97
CA MET A 9 -17.90 -10.96 5.33
C MET A 9 -18.25 -10.98 3.85
N ASP A 10 -19.11 -10.07 3.43
CA ASP A 10 -19.58 -9.95 2.06
C ASP A 10 -18.44 -9.37 1.21
N TYR A 11 -17.52 -10.23 0.77
CA TYR A 11 -16.46 -9.89 -0.19
C TYR A 11 -17.01 -9.40 -1.54
N SER A 12 -18.33 -9.45 -1.74
CA SER A 12 -19.07 -9.13 -2.97
C SER A 12 -18.96 -7.66 -3.39
N SER A 13 -18.66 -6.72 -2.50
CA SER A 13 -18.60 -5.29 -2.85
C SER A 13 -17.29 -4.89 -3.55
N CYS A 14 -16.29 -5.77 -3.59
CA CYS A 14 -14.94 -5.43 -3.99
C CYS A 14 -14.55 -6.26 -5.20
N GLU A 15 -14.65 -5.65 -6.38
CA GLU A 15 -14.30 -6.27 -7.66
C GLU A 15 -12.78 -6.41 -7.81
N TRP A 16 -12.13 -7.19 -6.93
CA TRP A 16 -10.69 -7.47 -7.03
C TRP A 16 -10.36 -8.59 -8.02
N ARG A 17 -11.38 -9.28 -8.52
CA ARG A 17 -11.23 -10.45 -9.40
C ARG A 17 -10.58 -10.14 -10.76
N ASN A 18 -10.47 -8.87 -11.16
CA ASN A 18 -9.85 -8.44 -12.43
C ASN A 18 -8.87 -7.26 -12.29
N VAL A 19 -8.44 -6.90 -11.08
CA VAL A 19 -7.43 -5.85 -10.88
C VAL A 19 -6.09 -6.46 -10.48
N THR A 20 -5.02 -6.00 -11.14
CA THR A 20 -3.65 -6.45 -10.89
C THR A 20 -3.04 -5.83 -9.64
N LYS A 21 -3.69 -4.80 -9.08
CA LYS A 21 -3.26 -4.09 -7.87
C LYS A 21 -4.39 -3.24 -7.30
N VAL A 22 -4.35 -3.01 -5.99
CA VAL A 22 -5.29 -2.17 -5.24
C VAL A 22 -4.53 -1.29 -4.26
N SER A 23 -5.01 -0.10 -3.95
CA SER A 23 -4.38 0.69 -2.87
C SER A 23 -4.73 0.14 -1.49
N LEU A 24 -3.86 0.36 -0.50
CA LEU A 24 -4.11 -0.04 0.88
C LEU A 24 -5.36 0.66 1.44
N GLY A 25 -5.62 1.90 1.03
CA GLY A 25 -6.84 2.62 1.40
C GLY A 25 -8.12 2.00 0.82
N GLU A 26 -8.07 1.51 -0.42
CA GLU A 26 -9.18 0.75 -1.02
C GLU A 26 -9.33 -0.62 -0.37
N PHE A 27 -8.22 -1.30 -0.09
CA PHE A 27 -8.19 -2.57 0.63
C PHE A 27 -8.92 -2.48 1.97
N LEU A 28 -8.53 -1.52 2.80
CA LEU A 28 -9.13 -1.32 4.13
C LEU A 28 -10.61 -0.94 4.06
N ARG A 29 -11.00 -0.09 3.10
CA ARG A 29 -12.40 0.30 2.89
C ARG A 29 -13.27 -0.88 2.48
N CYS A 30 -12.71 -1.77 1.66
CA CYS A 30 -13.37 -2.96 1.14
C CYS A 30 -13.51 -4.07 2.18
N CYS A 31 -12.46 -4.28 2.96
CA CYS A 31 -12.46 -5.28 4.01
C CYS A 31 -13.29 -4.84 5.23
N ASP A 32 -13.55 -3.54 5.38
CA ASP A 32 -14.22 -2.95 6.55
C ASP A 32 -13.59 -3.39 7.89
N GLN A 33 -12.30 -3.76 7.85
CA GLN A 33 -11.53 -4.31 8.97
C GLN A 33 -10.09 -3.79 8.88
N PRO A 34 -9.40 -3.60 10.03
CA PRO A 34 -7.96 -3.35 10.03
C PRO A 34 -7.20 -4.57 9.48
N ILE A 35 -5.99 -4.33 8.99
CA ILE A 35 -5.07 -5.41 8.64
C ILE A 35 -4.64 -6.18 9.89
N SER A 36 -4.36 -7.48 9.73
CA SER A 36 -3.80 -8.32 10.79
C SER A 36 -2.37 -7.88 11.15
N GLU A 37 -1.87 -8.35 12.28
CA GLU A 37 -0.48 -8.11 12.68
C GLU A 37 0.51 -8.62 11.61
N GLU A 38 0.31 -9.84 11.09
CA GLU A 38 1.15 -10.44 10.06
C GLU A 38 1.13 -9.62 8.76
N GLN A 39 -0.04 -9.10 8.39
CA GLN A 39 -0.17 -8.22 7.23
C GLN A 39 0.55 -6.89 7.44
N ALA A 40 0.45 -6.31 8.65
CA ALA A 40 1.19 -5.11 9.02
C ALA A 40 2.70 -5.35 8.96
N TRP A 41 3.19 -6.47 9.49
CA TRP A 41 4.59 -6.87 9.40
C TRP A 41 5.05 -7.01 7.94
N ALA A 42 4.28 -7.69 7.08
CA ALA A 42 4.62 -7.86 5.67
C ALA A 42 4.67 -6.52 4.92
N LEU A 43 3.69 -5.64 5.15
CA LEU A 43 3.66 -4.30 4.56
C LEU A 43 4.86 -3.47 5.02
N CYS A 44 5.17 -3.47 6.32
CA CYS A 44 6.31 -2.77 6.89
C CYS A 44 7.63 -3.29 6.32
N PHE A 45 7.82 -4.61 6.24
CA PHE A 45 9.02 -5.22 5.69
C PHE A 45 9.25 -4.81 4.23
N GLN A 46 8.24 -4.97 3.37
CA GLN A 46 8.35 -4.62 1.96
C GLN A 46 8.57 -3.11 1.76
N CYS A 47 7.88 -2.25 2.53
CA CYS A 47 8.07 -0.80 2.46
C CYS A 47 9.48 -0.38 2.90
N CYS A 48 9.97 -0.88 4.03
CA CYS A 48 11.31 -0.57 4.55
C CYS A 48 12.41 -1.00 3.57
N HIS A 49 12.30 -2.21 3.01
CA HIS A 49 13.26 -2.72 2.04
C HIS A 49 13.37 -1.79 0.82
N LYS A 50 12.24 -1.26 0.33
CA LYS A 50 12.21 -0.31 -0.78
C LYS A 50 12.69 1.09 -0.41
N MET A 51 12.29 1.60 0.75
CA MET A 51 12.75 2.90 1.23
C MET A 51 14.27 2.92 1.41
N LYS A 52 14.89 1.82 1.86
CA LYS A 52 16.35 1.68 1.95
C LYS A 52 17.05 1.88 0.59
N GLN A 53 16.46 1.41 -0.50
CA GLN A 53 17.01 1.63 -1.85
C GLN A 53 16.92 3.10 -2.29
N LEU A 54 15.92 3.84 -1.79
CA LEU A 54 15.70 5.24 -2.14
C LEU A 54 16.42 6.23 -1.21
N ALA A 55 16.73 5.82 0.01
CA ALA A 55 17.47 6.62 0.99
C ALA A 55 18.90 6.95 0.54
N GLN A 56 19.39 6.30 -0.52
CA GLN A 56 20.67 6.63 -1.17
C GLN A 56 20.60 7.95 -1.99
N GLY A 57 19.41 8.52 -2.18
CA GLY A 57 19.23 9.78 -2.89
C GLY A 57 19.30 11.03 -1.99
N PRO A 58 19.49 12.22 -2.58
CA PRO A 58 19.71 13.48 -1.84
C PRO A 58 18.47 14.03 -1.12
N HIS A 59 17.28 13.44 -1.31
CA HIS A 59 16.02 13.99 -0.80
C HIS A 59 15.26 12.97 0.04
N PRO A 60 14.67 13.42 1.17
CA PRO A 60 13.82 12.56 1.98
C PRO A 60 12.61 12.11 1.17
N VAL A 61 12.36 10.81 1.22
CA VAL A 61 11.27 10.15 0.54
C VAL A 61 10.12 9.94 1.52
N VAL A 62 8.94 10.45 1.18
CA VAL A 62 7.75 10.37 2.05
C VAL A 62 6.61 9.67 1.32
N ILE A 63 5.98 8.72 2.00
CA ILE A 63 4.73 8.09 1.59
C ILE A 63 3.58 8.95 2.16
N LYS A 64 2.73 9.50 1.30
CA LYS A 64 1.73 10.52 1.69
C LYS A 64 0.45 9.96 2.33
N GLY A 65 0.29 8.64 2.38
CA GLY A 65 -0.87 7.99 3.02
C GLY A 65 -1.20 6.64 2.40
N LEU A 66 -2.31 6.05 2.86
CA LEU A 66 -2.74 4.69 2.50
C LEU A 66 -3.06 4.53 1.00
N GLY A 67 -3.53 5.59 0.34
CA GLY A 67 -3.75 5.60 -1.11
C GLY A 67 -2.46 5.57 -1.95
N SER A 68 -1.31 5.85 -1.34
CA SER A 68 0.00 5.81 -2.02
C SER A 68 0.67 4.44 -1.94
N ILE A 69 0.14 3.50 -1.16
CA ILE A 69 0.64 2.12 -1.02
C ILE A 69 -0.25 1.24 -1.88
N LEU A 70 0.34 0.46 -2.78
CA LEU A 70 -0.35 -0.41 -3.72
C LEU A 70 0.08 -1.85 -3.46
N ILE A 71 -0.90 -2.70 -3.20
CA ILE A 71 -0.78 -4.15 -3.04
C ILE A 71 -1.08 -4.78 -4.39
N HIS A 72 -0.15 -5.56 -4.93
CA HIS A 72 -0.32 -6.26 -6.20
C HIS A 72 -0.94 -7.63 -5.97
N SER A 73 -1.55 -8.19 -7.01
CA SER A 73 -2.17 -9.52 -6.96
C SER A 73 -1.17 -10.64 -6.73
N ASP A 74 0.12 -10.42 -7.03
CA ASP A 74 1.22 -11.33 -6.73
C ASP A 74 1.75 -11.19 -5.29
N GLY A 75 1.16 -10.29 -4.48
CA GLY A 75 1.60 -10.03 -3.10
C GLY A 75 2.74 -9.02 -2.98
N ALA A 76 3.25 -8.49 -4.09
CA ALA A 76 4.23 -7.42 -4.04
C ALA A 76 3.62 -6.09 -3.58
N VAL A 77 4.44 -5.25 -2.95
CA VAL A 77 4.05 -3.90 -2.52
C VAL A 77 4.85 -2.86 -3.30
N SER A 78 4.13 -1.88 -3.83
CA SER A 78 4.72 -0.69 -4.45
C SER A 78 4.15 0.56 -3.80
N PHE A 79 4.85 1.68 -3.93
CA PHE A 79 4.31 2.94 -3.46
C PHE A 79 4.72 4.09 -4.37
N THR A 80 3.84 5.08 -4.45
CA THR A 80 4.12 6.34 -5.13
C THR A 80 4.78 7.28 -4.14
N VAL A 81 5.95 7.80 -4.50
CA VAL A 81 6.64 8.78 -3.68
C VAL A 81 6.72 10.10 -4.40
N ARG A 82 6.55 11.18 -3.64
CA ARG A 82 6.95 12.51 -4.08
C ARG A 82 8.30 12.82 -3.44
N PRO A 83 9.29 13.29 -4.22
CA PRO A 83 10.41 14.00 -3.64
C PRO A 83 9.85 15.14 -2.78
N LYS A 84 10.28 15.27 -1.52
CA LYS A 84 9.96 16.47 -0.75
C LYS A 84 10.78 17.60 -1.38
N SER A 85 10.19 18.39 -2.27
CA SER A 85 10.88 19.54 -2.84
C SER A 85 11.18 20.52 -1.70
N VAL A 86 12.44 20.91 -1.56
CA VAL A 86 12.84 21.97 -0.62
C VAL A 86 12.37 23.34 -1.15
N ASN A 87 12.05 23.42 -2.45
CA ASN A 87 11.53 24.61 -3.12
C ASN A 87 10.18 24.31 -3.83
N PRO A 88 9.14 25.16 -3.70
CA PRO A 88 7.82 24.94 -4.32
C PRO A 88 7.78 24.99 -5.87
N MET A 89 8.90 25.30 -6.53
CA MET A 89 8.94 25.63 -7.97
C MET A 89 9.38 24.47 -8.89
N ASP A 90 9.67 23.29 -8.34
CA ASP A 90 10.19 22.15 -9.09
C ASP A 90 9.04 21.22 -9.52
N PRO A 91 8.86 20.89 -10.81
CA PRO A 91 7.79 19.97 -11.24
C PRO A 91 8.00 18.61 -10.57
N ALA A 92 7.06 18.25 -9.68
CA ALA A 92 7.10 17.02 -8.90
C ALA A 92 7.04 15.79 -9.82
N THR A 93 8.19 15.24 -10.18
CA THR A 93 8.31 13.96 -10.89
C THR A 93 7.88 12.83 -9.95
N ASN A 94 6.64 12.36 -10.10
CA ASN A 94 6.13 11.21 -9.37
C ASN A 94 6.86 9.95 -9.86
N LYS A 95 7.74 9.38 -9.02
CA LYS A 95 8.39 8.10 -9.31
C LYS A 95 7.54 6.95 -8.76
N LYS A 96 7.11 6.05 -9.65
CA LYS A 96 6.41 4.80 -9.30
C LYS A 96 7.44 3.68 -9.23
N LEU A 97 7.49 2.95 -8.11
CA LEU A 97 8.52 1.96 -7.85
C LEU A 97 7.87 0.62 -7.51
N THR A 98 8.19 -0.41 -8.30
CA THR A 98 7.65 -1.76 -8.13
C THR A 98 8.79 -2.71 -7.74
N CYS A 99 8.54 -3.70 -6.87
CA CYS A 99 9.35 -4.93 -6.81
C CYS A 99 8.48 -6.06 -7.34
N GLY A 100 9.07 -7.03 -8.02
CA GLY A 100 8.58 -8.40 -7.94
C GLY A 100 9.14 -9.05 -6.67
N ILE A 101 8.38 -9.97 -6.10
CA ILE A 101 8.93 -11.03 -5.25
C ILE A 101 9.90 -11.85 -6.11
N ALA A 102 11.14 -12.01 -5.64
CA ALA A 102 12.13 -12.91 -6.24
C ALA A 102 11.92 -14.33 -5.71
#